data_AF-A0A323TRS0-F1
#
_entry.id   AF-A0A323TRS0-F1
#
_cell.length_a   1.000
_cell.length_b   1.000
_cell.length_c   1.000
_cell.angle_alpha   90.00
_cell.angle_beta   90.00
_cell.angle_gamma   90.00
#
_symmetry.space_group_name_H-M   'P 1'
#
loop_
_entity.id
_entity.type
_entity.pdbx_description
1 polymer ?
#
loop_
_entity_poly.entity_id
_entity_poly.type
_entity_poly.pdbx_seq_one_letter_code
_entity_poly.pdbx_strand_id
1 'polypeptide(L)'
;MSLLGMFTPFESGFFLFFIVLIIAVASLFYRERWNRKVVIHKKAANQILSEHDFQSFSPPMISQLIYGRGAYTRHITAGLLNLVRKQILTLNKDARGPTYYFSVDAAKEKPHSLDEKYLYDWILYEVGNDGVFYVDDLYFYTQDDEKREQFLHRLSDWEQTMQHELEKKKFIVKFPVFKKVLFALSILMILLGSGLIISSPFLSILYLAAGVTTFITMLVSSSRTHKGLLEYNKWRPFVEDLQTSSDLKVEDENKLTASFVYAIAFGLKDSYVKKFPIREATQLSLKNDQFPLYFAAGSGTTIFSLEGIKLVDDLEASLDQIVSPVGFNDGEGSDGSSQLVD
;
A
#
# COMPACT_ATOMS: atom_id res chain seq x y z
N MET A 1 -30.98 46.03 15.37
CA MET A 1 -31.48 45.10 16.41
C MET A 1 -30.42 44.02 16.58
N SER A 2 -29.62 44.12 17.65
CA SER A 2 -28.41 43.31 17.81
C SER A 2 -28.77 41.84 18.09
N LEU A 3 -28.20 40.91 17.33
CA LEU A 3 -28.29 39.45 17.54
C LEU A 3 -27.91 39.01 18.98
N LEU A 4 -27.25 39.89 19.74
CA LEU A 4 -26.89 39.70 21.15
C LEU A 4 -28.06 39.78 22.14
N GLY A 5 -29.24 40.27 21.74
CA GLY A 5 -30.41 40.41 22.64
C GLY A 5 -31.27 39.15 22.80
N MET A 6 -30.94 38.05 22.10
CA MET A 6 -31.77 36.84 22.03
C MET A 6 -31.25 35.68 22.89
N PHE A 7 -30.07 35.81 23.51
CA PHE A 7 -29.47 34.77 24.32
C PHE A 7 -29.50 35.11 25.81
N THR A 8 -29.83 34.13 26.64
CA THR A 8 -29.65 34.26 28.09
C THR A 8 -28.16 34.43 28.43
N PRO A 9 -27.80 35.09 29.54
CA PRO A 9 -26.40 35.21 29.97
C PRO A 9 -25.71 33.85 30.17
N PHE A 10 -26.49 32.80 30.41
CA PHE A 10 -26.02 31.41 30.45
C PHE A 10 -25.61 30.91 29.06
N GLU A 11 -26.46 31.09 28.04
CA GLU A 11 -26.18 30.66 26.66
C GLU A 11 -25.02 31.43 26.02
N SER A 12 -24.88 32.73 26.32
CA SER A 12 -23.76 33.53 25.81
C SER A 12 -22.40 33.02 26.33
N GLY A 13 -22.35 32.49 27.55
CA GLY A 13 -21.17 31.83 28.12
C GLY A 13 -20.77 30.57 27.35
N PHE A 14 -21.73 29.68 27.07
CA PHE A 14 -21.48 28.47 26.28
C PHE A 14 -21.15 28.78 24.83
N PHE A 15 -21.73 29.82 24.26
CA PHE A 15 -21.39 30.24 22.90
C PHE A 15 -19.96 30.79 22.81
N LEU A 16 -19.53 31.60 23.79
CA LEU A 16 -18.15 32.07 23.86
C LEU A 16 -17.17 30.91 24.04
N PHE A 17 -17.49 29.96 24.92
CA PHE A 17 -16.69 28.75 25.10
C PHE A 17 -16.57 27.94 23.80
N PHE A 18 -17.66 27.80 23.05
CA PHE A 18 -17.67 27.13 21.75
C PHE A 18 -16.71 27.79 20.75
N ILE A 19 -16.72 29.13 20.67
CA ILE A 19 -15.80 29.89 19.82
C ILE A 19 -14.35 29.63 20.23
N VAL A 20 -14.04 29.63 21.54
CA VAL A 20 -12.69 29.33 22.04
C VAL A 20 -12.25 27.93 21.64
N LEU A 21 -13.14 26.93 21.72
CA LEU A 21 -12.82 25.57 21.29
C LEU A 21 -12.55 25.49 19.78
N ILE A 22 -13.33 26.16 18.94
CA ILE A 22 -13.06 26.23 17.49
C ILE A 22 -11.70 26.87 17.22
N ILE A 23 -11.39 27.98 17.88
CA ILE A 23 -10.10 28.66 17.72
C ILE A 23 -8.95 27.74 18.17
N ALA A 24 -9.12 27.01 19.27
CA ALA A 24 -8.14 26.03 19.73
C ALA A 24 -7.91 24.94 18.68
N VAL A 25 -8.97 24.35 18.12
CA VAL A 25 -8.87 23.37 17.02
C VAL A 25 -8.15 23.97 15.82
N ALA A 26 -8.58 25.14 15.36
CA ALA A 26 -7.99 25.82 14.21
C ALA A 26 -6.50 26.13 14.44
N SER A 27 -6.11 26.55 15.65
CA SER A 27 -4.71 26.82 16.02
C SER A 27 -3.86 25.55 15.98
N LEU A 28 -4.39 24.42 16.45
CA LEU A 28 -3.71 23.12 16.40
C LEU A 28 -3.53 22.66 14.95
N PHE A 29 -4.55 22.81 14.11
CA PHE A 29 -4.46 22.52 12.67
C PHE A 29 -3.44 23.42 11.97
N TYR A 30 -3.44 24.72 12.30
CA TYR A 30 -2.50 25.67 11.72
C TYR A 30 -1.07 25.32 12.11
N ARG A 31 -0.82 25.04 13.40
CA ARG A 31 0.49 24.61 13.91
C ARG A 31 0.97 23.31 13.24
N GLU A 32 0.10 22.31 13.14
CA GLU A 32 0.43 21.03 12.50
C GLU A 32 0.75 21.23 11.01
N ARG A 33 -0.08 21.98 10.27
CA ARG A 33 0.21 22.31 8.86
C ARG A 33 1.49 23.12 8.70
N TRP A 34 1.75 24.08 9.58
CA TRP A 34 2.95 24.90 9.54
C TRP A 34 4.21 24.05 9.74
N ASN A 35 4.21 23.21 10.77
CA ASN A 35 5.32 22.28 11.04
C ASN A 35 5.58 21.36 9.85
N ARG A 36 4.53 20.87 9.19
CA ARG A 36 4.64 20.05 7.99
C ARG A 36 5.25 20.84 6.82
N LYS A 37 4.78 22.06 6.54
CA LYS A 37 5.31 22.90 5.44
C LYS A 37 6.77 23.29 5.62
N VAL A 38 7.18 23.68 6.83
CA VAL A 38 8.57 24.09 7.12
C VAL A 38 9.55 22.94 6.88
N VAL A 39 9.15 21.71 7.19
CA VAL A 39 9.97 20.51 6.99
C VAL A 39 10.10 20.16 5.51
N ILE A 40 9.01 20.29 4.75
CA ILE A 40 8.99 20.03 3.30
C ILE A 40 9.95 20.98 2.56
N HIS A 41 9.86 22.29 2.84
CA HIS A 41 10.69 23.29 2.15
C HIS A 41 12.17 23.26 2.53
N LYS A 42 12.53 22.75 3.72
CA LYS A 42 13.94 22.77 4.18
C LYS A 42 14.75 21.52 3.85
N LYS A 43 14.13 20.37 3.56
CA LYS A 43 14.86 19.08 3.48
C LYS A 43 14.46 18.14 2.33
N ALA A 44 13.22 18.18 1.84
CA ALA A 44 12.72 17.17 0.89
C ALA A 44 12.91 17.55 -0.59
N ALA A 45 12.87 18.84 -0.93
CA ALA A 45 12.82 19.31 -2.32
C ALA A 45 14.05 18.96 -3.18
N ASN A 46 15.16 18.51 -2.58
CA ASN A 46 16.43 18.25 -3.29
C ASN A 46 16.99 16.83 -3.07
N GLN A 47 16.26 15.92 -2.41
CA GLN A 47 16.76 14.55 -2.21
C GLN A 47 16.28 13.64 -3.34
N ILE A 48 17.17 13.38 -4.30
CA ILE A 48 16.97 12.36 -5.33
C ILE A 48 17.07 10.97 -4.67
N LEU A 49 16.21 10.04 -5.07
CA LEU A 49 16.31 8.63 -4.65
C LEU A 49 17.64 8.04 -5.13
N SER A 50 18.36 7.44 -4.19
CA SER A 50 19.63 6.75 -4.43
C SER A 50 19.41 5.23 -4.50
N GLU A 51 20.36 4.49 -5.05
CA GLU A 51 20.31 3.01 -5.04
C GLU A 51 20.20 2.45 -3.62
N HIS A 52 20.84 3.11 -2.65
CA HIS A 52 20.70 2.76 -1.23
C HIS A 52 19.24 2.81 -0.74
N ASP A 53 18.41 3.72 -1.26
CA ASP A 53 16.99 3.80 -0.89
C ASP A 53 16.19 2.62 -1.44
N PHE A 54 16.45 2.23 -2.69
CA PHE A 54 15.87 1.04 -3.30
C PHE A 54 16.33 -0.26 -2.61
N GLN A 55 17.53 -0.29 -2.03
CA GLN A 55 18.00 -1.42 -1.23
C GLN A 55 17.44 -1.43 0.20
N SER A 56 17.24 -0.26 0.80
CA SER A 56 16.85 -0.12 2.21
C SER A 56 15.37 -0.36 2.50
N PHE A 57 14.53 -0.23 1.48
CA PHE A 57 13.08 -0.31 1.64
C PHE A 57 12.51 -1.29 0.62
N SER A 58 11.61 -2.16 1.07
CA SER A 58 10.84 -3.00 0.17
C SER A 58 9.76 -2.15 -0.54
N PRO A 59 9.45 -2.44 -1.82
CA PRO A 59 8.37 -1.77 -2.54
C PRO A 59 7.01 -1.86 -1.82
N PRO A 60 6.60 -3.02 -1.26
CA PRO A 60 5.38 -3.14 -0.45
C PRO A 60 5.33 -2.17 0.74
N MET A 61 6.43 -2.05 1.49
CA MET A 61 6.50 -1.15 2.64
C MET A 61 6.41 0.33 2.23
N ILE A 62 7.04 0.72 1.12
CA ILE A 62 6.90 2.09 0.60
C ILE A 62 5.49 2.35 0.08
N SER A 63 4.87 1.37 -0.58
CA SER A 63 3.45 1.46 -0.98
C SER A 63 2.57 1.73 0.24
N GLN A 64 2.80 1.02 1.36
CA GLN A 64 2.07 1.24 2.60
C GLN A 64 2.33 2.64 3.21
N LEU A 65 3.55 3.17 3.08
CA LEU A 65 3.87 4.54 3.51
C LEU A 65 3.13 5.60 2.67
N ILE A 66 3.03 5.40 1.36
CA ILE A 66 2.40 6.33 0.41
C ILE A 66 0.88 6.26 0.47
N TYR A 67 0.30 5.08 0.26
CA TYR A 67 -1.14 4.87 0.11
C TYR A 67 -1.85 4.55 1.42
N GLY A 68 -1.13 4.08 2.44
CA GLY A 68 -1.70 3.73 3.75
C GLY A 68 -1.83 2.22 3.93
N ARG A 69 -2.82 1.79 4.73
CA ARG A 69 -3.04 0.38 5.05
C ARG A 69 -3.56 -0.42 3.85
N GLY A 70 -3.37 -1.73 3.90
CA GLY A 70 -3.78 -2.71 2.91
C GLY A 70 -2.59 -3.40 2.24
N ALA A 71 -2.43 -4.70 2.50
CA ALA A 71 -1.62 -5.58 1.64
C ALA A 71 -2.51 -6.18 0.55
N TYR A 72 -2.08 -6.06 -0.71
CA TYR A 72 -2.80 -6.61 -1.87
C TYR A 72 -1.89 -7.59 -2.61
N THR A 73 -2.48 -8.42 -3.46
CA THR A 73 -1.81 -9.28 -4.45
C THR A 73 -0.56 -8.66 -5.08
N ARG A 74 -0.70 -7.48 -5.69
CA ARG A 74 0.41 -6.75 -6.32
C ARG A 74 1.59 -6.48 -5.39
N HIS A 75 1.35 -6.38 -4.08
CA HIS A 75 2.42 -6.21 -3.10
C HIS A 75 3.20 -7.51 -2.91
N ILE A 76 2.56 -8.68 -2.94
CA ILE A 76 3.25 -9.98 -2.91
C ILE A 76 4.12 -10.10 -4.17
N THR A 77 3.55 -9.83 -5.35
CA THR A 77 4.28 -9.85 -6.63
C THR A 77 5.51 -8.95 -6.60
N ALA A 78 5.33 -7.68 -6.21
CA ALA A 78 6.43 -6.72 -6.11
C ALA A 78 7.46 -7.12 -5.04
N GLY A 79 7.02 -7.72 -3.93
CA GLY A 79 7.90 -8.24 -2.89
C GLY A 79 8.80 -9.36 -3.41
N LEU A 80 8.22 -10.36 -4.08
CA LEU A 80 8.96 -11.47 -4.67
C LEU A 80 9.96 -11.00 -5.74
N LEU A 81 9.53 -10.12 -6.64
CA LEU A 81 10.42 -9.55 -7.66
C LEU A 81 11.53 -8.69 -7.05
N ASN A 82 11.26 -8.01 -5.92
CA ASN A 82 12.30 -7.28 -5.20
C ASN A 82 13.33 -8.23 -4.57
N LEU A 83 12.90 -9.38 -4.03
CA LEU A 83 13.82 -10.39 -3.52
C LEU A 83 14.69 -10.99 -4.63
N VAL A 84 14.14 -11.17 -5.84
CA VAL A 84 14.91 -11.58 -7.03
C VAL A 84 15.92 -10.49 -7.43
N ARG A 85 15.50 -9.23 -7.48
CA ARG A 85 16.39 -8.08 -7.76
C ARG A 85 17.55 -7.98 -6.77
N LYS A 86 17.29 -8.27 -5.50
CA LYS A 86 18.29 -8.32 -4.42
C LYS A 86 19.14 -9.60 -4.41
N GLN A 87 18.93 -10.51 -5.36
CA GLN A 87 19.64 -11.79 -5.44
C GLN A 87 19.43 -12.68 -4.18
N ILE A 88 18.34 -12.45 -3.45
CA ILE A 88 17.89 -13.28 -2.32
C ILE A 88 17.11 -14.49 -2.85
N LEU A 89 16.44 -14.33 -4.00
CA LEU A 89 15.75 -15.38 -4.71
C LEU A 89 16.26 -15.48 -6.14
N THR A 90 16.10 -16.66 -6.73
CA THR A 90 16.25 -16.86 -8.17
C THR A 90 14.93 -17.23 -8.79
N LEU A 91 14.62 -16.57 -9.91
CA LEU A 91 13.47 -16.88 -10.73
C LEU A 91 13.94 -17.72 -11.91
N ASN A 92 13.46 -18.94 -11.97
CA ASN A 92 13.84 -19.92 -12.97
C ASN A 92 12.60 -20.34 -13.78
N LYS A 93 12.84 -20.80 -15.00
CA LYS A 93 11.82 -21.40 -15.86
C LYS A 93 11.95 -22.92 -15.80
N ASP A 94 10.85 -23.63 -15.67
CA ASP A 94 10.87 -25.08 -15.76
C ASP A 94 11.30 -25.51 -17.17
N ALA A 95 12.21 -26.49 -17.27
CA ALA A 95 12.64 -27.05 -18.54
C ALA A 95 11.52 -27.81 -19.26
N ARG A 96 10.46 -28.22 -18.55
CA ARG A 96 9.37 -29.05 -19.07
C ARG A 96 8.12 -28.28 -19.47
N GLY A 97 8.05 -26.97 -19.20
CA GLY A 97 6.83 -26.18 -19.44
C GLY A 97 7.05 -24.66 -19.48
N PRO A 98 5.98 -23.88 -19.70
CA PRO A 98 6.02 -22.42 -19.65
C PRO A 98 6.01 -21.85 -18.21
N THR A 99 5.99 -22.71 -17.19
CA THR A 99 5.87 -22.33 -15.78
C THR A 99 7.16 -21.78 -15.20
N TYR A 100 7.01 -20.77 -14.35
CA TYR A 100 8.11 -20.13 -13.63
C TYR A 100 8.04 -20.47 -12.14
N TYR A 101 9.19 -20.54 -11.50
CA TYR A 101 9.30 -20.80 -10.07
C TYR A 101 10.38 -19.95 -9.42
N PHE A 102 10.15 -19.62 -8.16
CA PHE A 102 11.09 -18.94 -7.30
C PHE A 102 11.80 -19.98 -6.45
N SER A 103 13.13 -19.89 -6.34
CA SER A 103 13.93 -20.80 -5.53
C SER A 103 15.06 -20.10 -4.79
N VAL A 104 15.55 -20.76 -3.73
CA VAL A 104 16.68 -20.31 -2.91
C VAL A 104 18.02 -20.88 -3.40
N ASP A 105 18.01 -21.92 -4.23
CA ASP A 105 19.20 -22.72 -4.56
C ASP A 105 20.40 -21.95 -5.15
N ALA A 106 20.13 -20.81 -5.80
CA ALA A 106 21.15 -19.92 -6.36
C ALA A 106 21.14 -18.51 -5.73
N ALA A 107 20.56 -18.37 -4.53
CA ALA A 107 20.55 -17.12 -3.77
C ALA A 107 21.97 -16.75 -3.32
N LYS A 108 22.32 -15.47 -3.52
CA LYS A 108 23.61 -14.90 -3.10
C LYS A 108 23.51 -14.13 -1.80
N GLU A 109 22.32 -13.63 -1.50
CA GLU A 109 22.03 -12.82 -0.31
C GLU A 109 20.91 -13.44 0.55
N LYS A 110 20.72 -12.90 1.75
CA LYS A 110 19.65 -13.31 2.66
C LYS A 110 18.71 -12.13 2.94
N PRO A 111 17.43 -12.39 3.26
CA PRO A 111 16.51 -11.34 3.66
C PRO A 111 17.06 -10.53 4.84
N HIS A 112 17.05 -9.21 4.73
CA HIS A 112 17.60 -8.32 5.77
C HIS A 112 16.51 -7.67 6.62
N SER A 113 15.38 -7.29 6.03
CA SER A 113 14.26 -6.70 6.76
C SER A 113 13.28 -7.78 7.25
N LEU A 114 12.51 -7.44 8.29
CA LEU A 114 11.54 -8.37 8.88
C LEU A 114 10.41 -8.68 7.91
N ASP A 115 9.98 -7.71 7.11
CA ASP A 115 8.94 -7.91 6.11
C ASP A 115 9.40 -8.79 4.95
N GLU A 116 10.66 -8.65 4.51
CA GLU A 116 11.27 -9.50 3.48
C GLU A 116 11.42 -10.92 3.99
N LYS A 117 11.92 -11.09 5.23
CA LYS A 117 12.04 -12.41 5.84
C LYS A 117 10.68 -13.08 6.00
N TYR A 118 9.68 -12.34 6.46
CA TYR A 118 8.33 -12.86 6.61
C TYR A 118 7.77 -13.35 5.26
N LEU A 119 7.87 -12.52 4.21
CA LEU A 119 7.41 -12.89 2.87
C LEU A 119 8.16 -14.11 2.33
N TYR A 120 9.48 -14.14 2.52
CA TYR A 120 10.35 -15.23 2.12
C TYR A 120 9.95 -16.56 2.81
N ASP A 121 9.81 -16.56 4.13
CA ASP A 121 9.45 -17.75 4.91
C ASP A 121 8.02 -18.23 4.54
N TRP A 122 7.08 -17.29 4.46
CA TRP A 122 5.68 -17.59 4.17
C TRP A 122 5.47 -18.13 2.75
N ILE A 123 5.97 -17.44 1.72
CA ILE A 123 5.68 -17.85 0.35
C ILE A 123 6.49 -19.10 -0.05
N LEU A 124 7.75 -19.22 0.38
CA LEU A 124 8.59 -20.34 -0.09
C LEU A 124 8.47 -21.63 0.71
N TYR A 125 8.12 -21.56 1.99
CA TYR A 125 8.10 -22.74 2.86
C TYR A 125 6.72 -23.10 3.37
N GLU A 126 5.81 -22.13 3.53
CA GLU A 126 4.44 -22.41 3.95
C GLU A 126 3.49 -22.62 2.77
N VAL A 127 3.61 -21.78 1.72
CA VAL A 127 2.82 -21.95 0.48
C VAL A 127 3.53 -22.87 -0.52
N GLY A 128 4.82 -22.60 -0.78
CA GLY A 128 5.68 -23.44 -1.60
C GLY A 128 6.13 -24.71 -0.87
N ASN A 129 7.09 -25.41 -1.47
CA ASN A 129 7.67 -26.64 -0.94
C ASN A 129 9.20 -26.54 -0.84
N ASP A 130 9.74 -26.74 0.36
CA ASP A 130 11.17 -26.80 0.65
C ASP A 130 12.02 -25.65 0.07
N GLY A 131 11.49 -24.42 0.06
CA GLY A 131 12.23 -23.25 -0.47
C GLY A 131 12.05 -23.05 -1.98
N VAL A 132 11.09 -23.74 -2.58
CA VAL A 132 10.69 -23.56 -3.99
C VAL A 132 9.21 -23.19 -4.04
N PHE A 133 8.88 -22.15 -4.79
CA PHE A 133 7.50 -21.69 -4.97
C PHE A 133 7.17 -21.59 -6.45
N TYR A 134 6.18 -22.37 -6.87
CA TYR A 134 5.51 -22.25 -8.16
C TYR A 134 4.26 -21.40 -8.01
N VAL A 135 3.88 -20.68 -9.07
CA VAL A 135 2.62 -19.92 -9.07
C VAL A 135 1.42 -20.83 -8.81
N ASP A 136 1.47 -22.07 -9.32
CA ASP A 136 0.42 -23.07 -9.12
C ASP A 136 0.34 -23.58 -7.67
N ASP A 137 1.44 -23.54 -6.90
CA ASP A 137 1.43 -23.96 -5.48
C ASP A 137 0.45 -23.13 -4.67
N LEU A 138 0.34 -21.85 -5.00
CA LEU A 138 -0.61 -20.96 -4.36
C LEU A 138 -2.06 -21.36 -4.65
N TYR A 139 -2.36 -21.75 -5.89
CA TYR A 139 -3.68 -22.25 -6.26
C TYR A 139 -4.02 -23.53 -5.49
N PHE A 140 -3.09 -24.49 -5.42
CA PHE A 140 -3.27 -25.72 -4.64
C PHE A 140 -3.38 -25.46 -3.14
N TYR A 141 -2.58 -24.54 -2.60
CA TYR A 141 -2.63 -24.16 -1.19
C TYR A 141 -3.98 -23.58 -0.80
N THR A 142 -4.62 -22.80 -1.68
CA THR A 142 -5.84 -22.03 -1.35
C THR A 142 -7.14 -22.66 -1.86
N GLN A 143 -7.07 -23.86 -2.47
CA GLN A 143 -8.25 -24.67 -2.78
C GLN A 143 -9.02 -25.08 -1.53
N ASP A 144 -8.31 -25.33 -0.43
CA ASP A 144 -8.92 -25.62 0.87
C ASP A 144 -9.34 -24.30 1.55
N ASP A 145 -10.60 -24.22 1.97
CA ASP A 145 -11.16 -23.06 2.65
C ASP A 145 -10.39 -22.68 3.92
N GLU A 146 -9.95 -23.66 4.71
CA GLU A 146 -9.16 -23.42 5.92
C GLU A 146 -7.79 -22.82 5.58
N LYS A 147 -7.17 -23.33 4.51
CA LYS A 147 -5.88 -22.83 4.03
C LYS A 147 -6.00 -21.46 3.39
N ARG A 148 -7.12 -21.17 2.72
CA ARG A 148 -7.43 -19.83 2.20
C ARG A 148 -7.61 -18.82 3.33
N GLU A 149 -8.31 -19.19 4.41
CA GLU A 149 -8.42 -18.33 5.60
C GLU A 149 -7.04 -18.11 6.26
N GLN A 150 -6.24 -19.17 6.39
CA GLN A 150 -4.86 -19.06 6.86
C GLN A 150 -4.04 -18.11 5.97
N PHE A 151 -4.18 -18.19 4.64
CA PHE A 151 -3.50 -17.28 3.72
C PHE A 151 -3.89 -15.82 3.96
N LEU A 152 -5.19 -15.51 4.14
CA LEU A 152 -5.66 -14.16 4.45
C LEU A 152 -5.15 -13.67 5.82
N HIS A 153 -5.09 -14.55 6.82
CA HIS A 153 -4.50 -14.22 8.12
C HIS A 153 -3.01 -13.90 7.96
N ARG A 154 -2.25 -14.72 7.21
CA ARG A 154 -0.83 -14.49 6.93
C ARG A 154 -0.59 -13.20 6.15
N LEU A 155 -1.47 -12.85 5.23
CA LEU A 155 -1.44 -11.58 4.51
C LEU A 155 -1.63 -10.39 5.48
N SER A 156 -2.56 -10.52 6.43
CA SER A 156 -2.77 -9.50 7.48
C SER A 156 -1.56 -9.38 8.42
N ASP A 157 -0.98 -10.51 8.84
CA ASP A 157 0.22 -10.55 9.67
C ASP A 157 1.43 -9.93 8.96
N TRP A 158 1.56 -10.15 7.65
CA TRP A 158 2.58 -9.51 6.84
C TRP A 158 2.38 -8.00 6.76
N GLU A 159 1.14 -7.54 6.58
CA GLU A 159 0.80 -6.11 6.62
C GLU A 159 1.17 -5.48 7.97
N GLN A 160 0.89 -6.18 9.07
CA GLN A 160 1.25 -5.73 10.41
C GLN A 160 2.78 -5.70 10.61
N THR A 161 3.51 -6.64 10.02
CA THR A 161 4.98 -6.68 10.05
C THR A 161 5.58 -5.47 9.34
N MET A 162 5.08 -5.15 8.14
CA MET A 162 5.47 -3.92 7.42
C MET A 162 5.13 -2.66 8.23
N GLN A 163 3.94 -2.61 8.84
CA GLN A 163 3.55 -1.48 9.69
C GLN A 163 4.48 -1.34 10.91
N HIS A 164 4.85 -2.46 11.53
CA HIS A 164 5.76 -2.48 12.67
C HIS A 164 7.16 -1.97 12.29
N GLU A 165 7.67 -2.32 11.10
CA GLU A 165 8.93 -1.77 10.60
C GLU A 165 8.85 -0.25 10.39
N LEU A 166 7.77 0.24 9.78
CA LEU A 166 7.55 1.68 9.59
C LEU A 166 7.47 2.42 10.94
N GLU A 167 6.88 1.81 11.97
CA GLU A 167 6.85 2.34 13.33
C GLU A 167 8.24 2.31 14.00
N LYS A 168 8.99 1.22 13.85
CA LYS A 168 10.37 1.08 14.37
C LYS A 168 11.31 2.12 13.76
N LYS A 169 11.17 2.40 12.45
CA LYS A 169 11.88 3.48 11.75
C LYS A 169 11.35 4.89 12.10
N LYS A 170 10.32 4.98 12.93
CA LYS A 170 9.63 6.21 13.37
C LYS A 170 9.02 6.97 12.19
N PHE A 171 8.56 6.30 11.14
CA PHE A 171 7.86 6.93 10.01
C PHE A 171 6.37 7.11 10.28
N ILE A 172 5.78 6.17 11.01
CA ILE A 172 4.37 6.20 11.42
C ILE A 172 4.29 6.12 12.95
N VAL A 173 3.27 6.75 13.53
CA VAL A 173 2.92 6.60 14.94
C VAL A 173 1.42 6.27 15.01
N LYS A 174 1.06 5.15 15.66
CA LYS A 174 -0.35 4.70 15.77
C LYS A 174 -1.28 5.82 16.27
N PHE A 175 -0.86 6.53 17.32
CA PHE A 175 -1.69 7.56 17.95
C PHE A 175 -0.89 8.80 18.34
N PRO A 176 -0.64 9.73 17.39
CA PRO A 176 0.13 10.95 17.66
C PRO A 176 -0.62 11.85 18.63
N VAL A 177 0.12 12.72 19.34
CA VAL A 177 -0.43 13.65 20.34
C VAL A 177 -1.56 14.49 19.77
N PHE A 178 -1.44 14.93 18.51
CA PHE A 178 -2.49 15.66 17.81
C PHE A 178 -3.81 14.88 17.74
N LYS A 179 -3.79 13.58 17.39
CA LYS A 179 -4.99 12.73 17.36
C LYS A 179 -5.55 12.50 18.77
N LYS A 180 -4.70 12.33 19.79
CA LYS A 180 -5.12 12.23 21.20
C LYS A 180 -5.91 13.46 21.64
N VAL A 181 -5.42 14.65 21.32
CA VAL A 181 -6.07 15.92 21.67
C VAL A 181 -7.39 16.09 20.93
N LEU A 182 -7.43 15.80 19.62
CA LEU A 182 -8.69 15.86 18.86
C LEU A 182 -9.72 14.86 19.38
N PHE A 183 -9.30 13.66 19.76
CA PHE A 183 -10.19 12.66 20.35
C PHE A 183 -10.77 13.12 21.69
N ALA A 184 -9.92 13.59 22.60
CA ALA A 184 -10.37 14.13 23.89
C ALA A 184 -11.34 15.30 23.70
N LEU A 185 -11.06 16.17 22.73
CA LEU A 185 -11.92 17.31 22.43
C LEU A 185 -13.25 16.90 21.80
N SER A 186 -13.25 15.89 20.91
CA SER A 186 -14.50 15.36 20.35
C SER A 186 -15.41 14.78 21.43
N ILE A 187 -14.85 14.05 22.40
CA ILE A 187 -15.61 13.51 23.53
C ILE A 187 -16.18 14.66 24.38
N LEU A 188 -15.35 15.66 24.70
CA LEU A 188 -15.79 16.82 25.47
C LEU A 188 -16.95 17.56 24.80
N MET A 189 -16.85 17.80 23.49
CA MET A 189 -17.90 18.46 22.71
C MET A 189 -19.19 17.65 22.67
N ILE A 190 -19.09 16.32 22.54
CA ILE A 190 -20.26 15.43 22.55
C ILE A 190 -20.94 15.46 23.92
N LEU A 191 -20.18 15.34 25.01
CA LEU A 191 -20.72 15.38 26.37
C LEU A 191 -21.41 16.72 26.69
N LEU A 192 -20.80 17.84 26.30
CA LEU A 192 -21.38 19.16 26.47
C LEU A 192 -22.64 19.35 25.61
N GLY A 193 -22.62 18.88 24.36
CA GLY A 193 -23.78 18.90 23.48
C GLY A 193 -24.95 18.12 24.07
N SER A 194 -24.72 16.88 24.52
CA SER A 194 -25.75 16.05 25.15
C SER A 194 -26.34 16.69 26.41
N GLY A 195 -25.52 17.33 27.25
CA GLY A 195 -25.98 18.01 28.46
C GLY A 195 -26.86 19.23 28.17
N LEU A 196 -26.70 19.88 27.01
CA LEU A 196 -27.41 21.10 26.63
C LEU A 196 -28.73 20.83 25.88
N ILE A 197 -29.08 19.57 25.58
CA ILE A 197 -30.27 19.19 24.78
C ILE A 197 -31.55 19.84 25.33
N ILE A 198 -31.72 19.85 26.64
CA ILE A 198 -32.96 20.31 27.29
C ILE A 198 -32.97 21.85 27.41
N SER A 199 -31.82 22.45 27.74
CA SER A 199 -31.74 23.89 28.03
C SER A 199 -31.64 24.76 26.79
N SER A 200 -30.92 24.31 25.76
CA SER A 200 -30.73 25.07 24.51
C SER A 200 -30.50 24.10 23.35
N PRO A 201 -31.59 23.63 22.70
CA PRO A 201 -31.50 22.61 21.64
C PRO A 201 -30.60 23.03 20.47
N PHE A 202 -30.61 24.32 20.11
CA PHE A 202 -29.78 24.85 19.03
C PHE A 202 -28.29 24.78 19.36
N LEU A 203 -27.90 25.18 20.58
CA LEU A 203 -26.51 25.09 21.03
C LEU A 203 -26.06 23.62 21.13
N SER A 204 -26.92 22.75 21.65
CA SER A 204 -26.65 21.31 21.72
C SER A 204 -26.30 20.73 20.34
N ILE A 205 -27.13 20.98 19.33
CA ILE A 205 -26.89 20.49 17.95
C ILE A 205 -25.54 21.00 17.43
N LEU A 206 -25.19 22.25 17.72
CA LEU A 206 -23.93 22.85 17.29
C LEU A 206 -22.71 22.15 17.92
N TYR A 207 -22.75 21.88 19.22
CA TYR A 207 -21.69 21.14 19.92
C TYR A 207 -21.57 19.69 19.45
N LEU A 208 -22.69 19.01 19.26
CA LEU A 208 -22.71 17.63 18.73
C LEU A 208 -22.12 17.58 17.32
N ALA A 209 -22.56 18.48 16.43
CA ALA A 209 -22.04 18.58 15.07
C ALA A 209 -20.52 18.84 15.07
N ALA A 210 -20.05 19.79 15.88
CA ALA A 210 -18.62 20.08 16.01
C ALA A 210 -17.83 18.88 16.58
N GLY A 211 -18.38 18.15 17.54
CA GLY A 211 -17.78 16.94 18.11
C GLY A 211 -17.62 15.84 17.05
N VAL A 212 -18.68 15.58 16.28
CA VAL A 212 -18.66 14.59 15.18
C VAL A 212 -17.69 15.02 14.08
N THR A 213 -17.70 16.29 13.66
CA THR A 213 -16.74 16.80 12.65
C THR A 213 -15.31 16.67 13.15
N THR A 214 -15.03 17.00 14.41
CA THR A 214 -13.70 16.87 15.01
C THR A 214 -13.25 15.40 15.06
N PHE A 215 -14.17 14.49 15.37
CA PHE A 215 -13.93 13.05 15.37
C PHE A 215 -13.60 12.52 13.97
N ILE A 216 -14.40 12.88 12.96
CA ILE A 216 -14.12 12.53 11.55
C ILE A 216 -12.76 13.06 11.13
N THR A 217 -12.44 14.30 11.50
CA THR A 217 -11.15 14.91 11.15
C THR A 217 -9.97 14.20 11.83
N MET A 218 -10.16 13.68 13.04
CA MET A 218 -9.18 12.83 13.73
C MET A 218 -8.91 11.53 12.97
N LEU A 219 -9.97 10.89 12.43
CA LEU A 219 -9.85 9.66 11.63
C LEU A 219 -9.07 9.92 10.32
N VAL A 220 -9.40 10.99 9.61
CA VAL A 220 -8.79 11.35 8.31
C VAL A 220 -7.36 11.91 8.47
N SER A 221 -7.01 12.43 9.64
CA SER A 221 -5.67 12.96 9.89
C SER A 221 -4.58 11.90 9.69
N SER A 222 -3.47 12.27 9.05
CA SER A 222 -2.38 11.34 8.76
C SER A 222 -1.54 11.05 10.01
N SER A 223 -1.33 9.74 10.29
CA SER A 223 -0.50 9.22 11.38
C SER A 223 1.02 9.27 11.12
N ARG A 224 1.47 9.93 10.03
CA ARG A 224 2.89 10.06 9.65
C ARG A 224 3.62 11.02 10.59
N THR A 225 4.85 10.66 10.95
CA THR A 225 5.73 11.53 11.75
C THR A 225 6.46 12.55 10.86
N HIS A 226 7.27 13.42 11.47
CA HIS A 226 8.19 14.31 10.76
C HIS A 226 9.15 13.53 9.84
N LYS A 227 9.70 12.40 10.29
CA LYS A 227 10.59 11.56 9.48
C LYS A 227 9.83 10.85 8.36
N GLY A 228 8.65 10.31 8.66
CA GLY A 228 7.81 9.66 7.64
C GLY A 228 7.29 10.64 6.60
N LEU A 229 7.06 11.90 6.96
CA LEU A 229 6.70 12.94 6.00
C LEU A 229 7.87 13.30 5.09
N LEU A 230 9.10 13.34 5.59
CA LEU A 230 10.29 13.53 4.74
C LEU A 230 10.42 12.40 3.74
N GLU A 231 10.34 11.16 4.21
CA GLU A 231 10.43 9.98 3.34
C GLU A 231 9.28 9.96 2.33
N TYR A 232 8.05 10.21 2.76
CA TYR A 232 6.89 10.34 1.87
C TYR A 232 7.11 11.38 0.76
N ASN A 233 7.64 12.56 1.09
CA ASN A 233 7.90 13.60 0.08
C ASN A 233 9.12 13.29 -0.80
N LYS A 234 10.01 12.39 -0.38
CA LYS A 234 11.12 11.89 -1.20
C LYS A 234 10.62 10.89 -2.26
N TRP A 235 9.73 9.99 -1.87
CA TRP A 235 9.15 8.97 -2.77
C TRP A 235 8.02 9.51 -3.65
N ARG A 236 7.30 10.55 -3.20
CA ARG A 236 6.16 11.09 -3.93
C ARG A 236 6.50 11.57 -5.36
N PRO A 237 7.56 12.37 -5.60
CA PRO A 237 7.95 12.75 -6.96
C PRO A 237 8.27 11.55 -7.85
N PHE A 238 8.84 10.49 -7.28
CA PHE A 238 9.11 9.26 -8.02
C PHE A 238 7.83 8.53 -8.42
N VAL A 239 6.83 8.44 -7.54
CA VAL A 239 5.50 7.91 -7.89
C VAL A 239 4.86 8.74 -9.01
N GLU A 240 4.93 10.07 -8.90
CA GLU A 240 4.40 10.99 -9.91
C GLU A 240 5.15 10.85 -11.26
N ASP A 241 6.46 10.62 -11.24
CA ASP A 241 7.30 10.36 -12.41
C ASP A 241 6.93 9.04 -13.10
N LEU A 242 6.77 7.96 -12.32
CA LEU A 242 6.28 6.67 -12.79
C LEU A 242 4.90 6.79 -13.46
N GLN A 243 4.06 7.71 -13.02
CA GLN A 243 2.76 7.98 -13.62
C GLN A 243 2.85 8.86 -14.88
N THR A 244 3.65 9.93 -14.85
CA THR A 244 3.50 11.07 -15.79
C THR A 244 4.63 11.18 -16.83
N SER A 245 5.85 10.80 -16.49
CA SER A 245 7.01 11.04 -17.37
C SER A 245 7.09 10.04 -18.51
N SER A 246 7.16 10.54 -19.76
CA SER A 246 7.44 9.78 -20.98
C SER A 246 8.94 9.67 -21.29
N ASP A 247 9.78 10.38 -20.53
CA ASP A 247 11.20 10.61 -20.81
C ASP A 247 12.10 9.97 -19.73
N LEU A 248 11.81 8.72 -19.35
CA LEU A 248 12.78 7.92 -18.61
C LEU A 248 13.95 7.60 -19.54
N LYS A 249 14.93 8.51 -19.61
CA LYS A 249 16.21 8.25 -20.24
C LYS A 249 16.81 7.03 -19.55
N VAL A 250 17.07 6.01 -20.35
CA VAL A 250 17.69 4.77 -19.93
C VAL A 250 19.16 5.05 -19.66
N GLU A 251 19.45 5.59 -18.49
CA GLU A 251 20.85 5.78 -18.05
C GLU A 251 21.31 4.58 -17.19
N ASP A 252 20.40 3.81 -16.58
CA ASP A 252 20.73 2.67 -15.73
C ASP A 252 19.67 1.56 -15.76
N GLU A 253 20.09 0.38 -16.23
CA GLU A 253 19.33 -0.86 -16.28
C GLU A 253 18.82 -1.31 -14.89
N ASN A 254 19.64 -1.18 -13.84
CA ASN A 254 19.27 -1.57 -12.48
C ASN A 254 18.15 -0.69 -11.93
N LYS A 255 18.22 0.61 -12.24
CA LYS A 255 17.17 1.57 -11.87
C LYS A 255 15.86 1.30 -12.60
N LEU A 256 15.92 0.81 -13.84
CA LEU A 256 14.74 0.40 -14.61
C LEU A 256 14.05 -0.81 -13.98
N THR A 257 14.83 -1.84 -13.58
CA THR A 257 14.34 -3.01 -12.84
C THR A 257 13.63 -2.57 -11.56
N ALA A 258 14.31 -1.76 -10.73
CA ALA A 258 13.74 -1.27 -9.49
C ALA A 258 12.45 -0.47 -9.75
N SER A 259 12.45 0.41 -10.75
CA SER A 259 11.28 1.23 -11.09
C SER A 259 10.08 0.41 -11.53
N PHE A 260 10.28 -0.66 -12.30
CA PHE A 260 9.21 -1.59 -12.68
C PHE A 260 8.61 -2.29 -11.47
N VAL A 261 9.44 -2.83 -10.57
CA VAL A 261 8.97 -3.51 -9.36
C VAL A 261 8.18 -2.57 -8.44
N TYR A 262 8.63 -1.31 -8.31
CA TYR A 262 7.88 -0.29 -7.57
C TYR A 262 6.60 0.12 -8.27
N ALA A 263 6.59 0.20 -9.61
CA ALA A 263 5.36 0.47 -10.37
C ALA A 263 4.30 -0.61 -10.12
N ILE A 264 4.68 -1.89 -10.01
CA ILE A 264 3.77 -2.97 -9.60
C ILE A 264 3.22 -2.71 -8.20
N ALA A 265 4.10 -2.44 -7.22
CA ALA A 265 3.67 -2.20 -5.84
C ALA A 265 2.67 -1.03 -5.73
N PHE A 266 2.85 0.01 -6.54
CA PHE A 266 1.98 1.18 -6.58
C PHE A 266 0.71 1.01 -7.44
N GLY A 267 0.56 -0.11 -8.15
CA GLY A 267 -0.57 -0.33 -9.07
C GLY A 267 -0.49 0.53 -10.34
N LEU A 268 0.72 0.89 -10.78
CA LEU A 268 1.01 1.73 -11.94
C LEU A 268 1.64 0.94 -13.10
N LYS A 269 1.63 -0.40 -13.04
CA LYS A 269 2.22 -1.30 -14.06
C LYS A 269 1.80 -0.93 -15.48
N ASP A 270 0.51 -0.81 -15.76
CA ASP A 270 0.00 -0.56 -17.12
C ASP A 270 0.42 0.81 -17.66
N SER A 271 0.39 1.83 -16.80
CA SER A 271 0.86 3.17 -17.14
C SER A 271 2.36 3.20 -17.39
N TYR A 272 3.13 2.37 -16.68
CA TYR A 272 4.57 2.27 -16.81
C TYR A 272 4.98 1.48 -18.06
N VAL A 273 4.36 0.33 -18.32
CA VAL A 273 4.64 -0.54 -19.49
C VAL A 273 4.33 0.18 -20.80
N LYS A 274 3.23 0.94 -20.89
CA LYS A 274 2.87 1.71 -22.10
C LYS A 274 3.93 2.71 -22.56
N LYS A 275 4.87 3.08 -21.68
CA LYS A 275 5.94 4.04 -21.99
C LYS A 275 7.09 3.43 -22.78
N PHE A 276 7.22 2.10 -22.76
CA PHE A 276 8.32 1.39 -23.40
C PHE A 276 7.77 0.48 -24.52
N PRO A 277 8.50 0.30 -25.63
CA PRO A 277 8.12 -0.69 -26.63
C PRO A 277 8.12 -2.09 -26.00
N ILE A 278 7.24 -2.98 -26.45
CA ILE A 278 7.19 -4.39 -26.05
C ILE A 278 7.68 -5.24 -27.22
N ARG A 279 8.56 -6.21 -26.99
CA ARG A 279 8.96 -7.22 -27.98
C ARG A 279 9.11 -8.60 -27.34
N GLU A 280 8.96 -9.64 -28.15
CA GLU A 280 9.22 -11.03 -27.74
C GLU A 280 10.73 -11.23 -27.47
N ALA A 281 11.08 -11.90 -26.36
CA ALA A 281 12.48 -12.15 -25.98
C ALA A 281 13.19 -13.19 -26.85
N THR A 282 12.51 -13.76 -27.85
CA THR A 282 12.91 -14.98 -28.56
C THR A 282 14.14 -14.84 -29.48
N GLN A 283 14.78 -13.66 -29.59
CA GLN A 283 15.86 -13.43 -30.58
C GLN A 283 17.17 -12.81 -30.05
N LEU A 284 17.37 -12.66 -28.75
CA LEU A 284 18.64 -12.15 -28.20
C LEU A 284 19.21 -13.13 -27.17
N SER A 285 20.48 -13.48 -27.36
CA SER A 285 21.25 -14.35 -26.47
C SER A 285 21.23 -13.78 -25.05
N LEU A 286 20.32 -14.32 -24.24
CA LEU A 286 20.20 -14.06 -22.82
C LEU A 286 21.49 -14.53 -22.15
N LYS A 287 22.27 -13.60 -21.62
CA LYS A 287 23.29 -13.95 -20.64
C LYS A 287 22.52 -14.58 -19.48
N ASN A 288 22.86 -15.82 -19.14
CA ASN A 288 22.07 -16.77 -18.35
C ASN A 288 21.95 -16.42 -16.84
N ASP A 289 22.09 -15.15 -16.47
CA ASP A 289 22.04 -14.68 -15.10
C ASP A 289 20.89 -13.68 -14.96
N GLN A 290 19.85 -14.10 -14.22
CA GLN A 290 18.81 -13.28 -13.62
C GLN A 290 17.90 -12.51 -14.60
N PHE A 291 16.62 -12.94 -14.63
CA PHE A 291 15.44 -12.31 -15.24
C PHE A 291 15.62 -10.88 -15.81
N PRO A 292 15.94 -10.73 -17.11
CA PRO A 292 15.96 -9.43 -17.74
C PRO A 292 14.53 -9.05 -18.12
N LEU A 293 13.94 -8.17 -17.31
CA LEU A 293 12.67 -7.51 -17.63
C LEU A 293 12.74 -6.70 -18.93
N TYR A 294 13.95 -6.34 -19.36
CA TYR A 294 14.19 -5.52 -20.54
C TYR A 294 15.37 -6.02 -21.37
N PHE A 295 15.40 -5.58 -22.63
CA PHE A 295 16.55 -5.69 -23.51
C PHE A 295 16.90 -4.33 -24.10
N ALA A 296 18.19 -4.08 -24.29
CA ALA A 296 18.67 -2.92 -25.04
C ALA A 296 18.37 -3.13 -26.53
N ALA A 297 17.51 -2.29 -27.11
CA ALA A 297 17.39 -2.16 -28.54
C ALA A 297 18.40 -1.11 -29.03
N GLY A 298 19.06 -1.38 -30.16
CA GLY A 298 19.95 -0.40 -30.78
C GLY A 298 19.28 0.98 -30.87
N SER A 299 20.07 2.05 -30.69
CA SER A 299 19.67 3.47 -30.51
C SER A 299 19.30 3.94 -29.09
N GLY A 300 19.71 3.22 -28.03
CA GLY A 300 19.57 3.71 -26.64
C GLY A 300 18.13 3.60 -26.09
N THR A 301 17.34 2.68 -26.65
CA THR A 301 15.97 2.41 -26.20
C THR A 301 15.94 1.07 -25.45
N THR A 302 15.28 1.01 -24.29
CA THR A 302 14.97 -0.26 -23.61
C THR A 302 13.57 -0.72 -23.93
N ILE A 303 13.42 -2.01 -24.12
CA ILE A 303 12.17 -2.67 -24.50
C ILE A 303 11.84 -3.70 -23.43
N PHE A 304 10.59 -3.78 -22.97
CA PHE A 304 10.17 -4.84 -22.05
C PHE A 304 10.07 -6.19 -22.75
N SER A 305 10.50 -7.25 -22.04
CA SER A 305 10.21 -8.64 -22.42
C SER A 305 8.72 -8.92 -22.26
N LEU A 306 8.09 -9.39 -23.33
CA LEU A 306 6.71 -9.85 -23.32
C LEU A 306 6.50 -11.02 -22.35
N GLU A 307 7.51 -11.88 -22.19
CA GLU A 307 7.53 -12.99 -21.25
C GLU A 307 7.55 -12.52 -19.80
N GLY A 308 8.32 -11.47 -19.50
CA GLY A 308 8.37 -10.87 -18.17
C GLY A 308 7.05 -10.20 -17.77
N ILE A 309 6.39 -9.52 -18.71
CA ILE A 309 5.06 -8.94 -18.46
C ILE A 309 4.01 -10.04 -18.24
N LYS A 310 3.99 -11.08 -19.09
CA LYS A 310 3.07 -12.22 -18.95
C LYS A 310 3.21 -12.92 -17.61
N LEU A 311 4.44 -13.14 -17.14
CA LEU A 311 4.69 -13.74 -15.83
C LEU A 311 4.05 -12.93 -14.70
N VAL A 312 4.20 -11.60 -14.75
CA VAL A 312 3.59 -10.70 -13.75
C VAL A 312 2.06 -10.77 -13.83
N ASP A 313 1.51 -10.77 -15.04
CA ASP A 313 0.05 -10.87 -15.25
C ASP A 313 -0.50 -12.21 -14.74
N ASP A 314 0.16 -13.32 -15.03
CA ASP A 314 -0.21 -14.66 -14.57
C ASP A 314 -0.16 -14.73 -13.04
N LEU A 315 0.89 -14.18 -12.43
CA LEU A 315 1.06 -14.19 -10.97
C LEU A 315 0.03 -13.30 -10.26
N GLU A 316 -0.27 -12.10 -10.80
CA GLU A 316 -1.34 -11.25 -10.27
C GLU A 316 -2.71 -11.90 -10.45
N ALA A 317 -2.99 -12.53 -11.59
CA ALA A 317 -4.27 -13.21 -11.85
C ALA A 317 -4.50 -14.38 -10.88
N SER A 318 -3.49 -15.23 -10.66
CA SER A 318 -3.57 -16.34 -9.71
C SER A 318 -3.83 -15.86 -8.28
N LEU A 319 -3.16 -14.79 -7.86
CA LEU A 319 -3.35 -14.21 -6.52
C LEU A 319 -4.71 -13.48 -6.38
N ASP A 320 -5.17 -12.76 -7.41
CA ASP A 320 -6.45 -12.04 -7.38
C ASP A 320 -7.65 -12.98 -7.36
N GLN A 321 -7.55 -14.15 -8.00
CA GLN A 321 -8.57 -15.21 -7.92
C GLN A 321 -8.81 -15.68 -6.48
N ILE A 322 -7.79 -15.60 -5.62
CA ILE A 322 -7.80 -16.08 -4.24
C ILE A 322 -8.28 -15.00 -3.27
N VAL A 323 -7.84 -13.76 -3.48
CA VAL A 323 -8.19 -12.61 -2.62
C VAL A 323 -9.61 -12.10 -2.92
N SER A 324 -10.11 -12.32 -4.13
CA SER A 324 -11.51 -12.05 -4.46
C SER A 324 -12.40 -13.06 -3.75
N PRO A 325 -13.44 -12.64 -3.00
CA PRO A 325 -14.42 -13.57 -2.48
C PRO A 325 -15.07 -14.27 -3.67
N VAL A 326 -14.75 -15.54 -3.88
CA VAL A 326 -15.43 -16.39 -4.84
C VAL A 326 -16.90 -16.31 -4.51
N GLY A 327 -17.68 -15.71 -5.41
CA GLY A 327 -19.12 -15.66 -5.29
C GLY A 327 -19.63 -17.07 -5.04
N PHE A 328 -20.49 -17.20 -4.03
CA PHE A 328 -21.30 -18.38 -3.77
C PHE A 328 -21.73 -19.01 -5.11
N ASN A 329 -21.09 -20.12 -5.46
CA ASN A 329 -21.55 -20.96 -6.55
C ASN A 329 -22.58 -21.89 -5.92
N ASP A 330 -23.85 -21.44 -5.90
CA ASP A 330 -24.99 -22.29 -5.57
C ASP A 330 -25.11 -23.37 -6.65
N GLY A 331 -24.38 -24.46 -6.43
CA GLY A 331 -24.58 -25.70 -7.16
C GLY A 331 -25.53 -26.58 -6.37
N GLU A 332 -26.82 -26.60 -6.74
CA GLU A 332 -27.63 -27.83 -6.83
C GLU A 332 -29.03 -27.51 -7.41
N GLY A 333 -29.41 -28.26 -8.44
CA GLY A 333 -30.74 -28.14 -9.06
C GLY A 333 -30.84 -28.48 -10.54
N SER A 334 -29.88 -29.20 -11.12
CA SER A 334 -30.06 -29.88 -12.41
C SER A 334 -30.51 -31.32 -12.11
N ASP A 335 -31.82 -31.53 -11.96
CA ASP A 335 -32.41 -32.85 -12.16
C ASP A 335 -33.26 -32.81 -13.42
N GLY A 336 -32.88 -33.67 -14.36
CA GLY A 336 -33.37 -33.67 -15.72
C GLY A 336 -34.65 -34.50 -15.90
N SER A 337 -35.33 -34.17 -17.01
CA SER A 337 -36.20 -35.03 -17.80
C SER A 337 -37.56 -35.45 -17.23
N SER A 338 -38.55 -34.58 -17.50
CA SER A 338 -39.73 -34.80 -18.35
C SER A 338 -40.17 -36.23 -18.76
N GLN A 339 -41.51 -36.39 -18.76
CA GLN A 339 -42.35 -37.30 -19.60
C GLN A 339 -42.40 -38.79 -19.17
N LEU A 340 -43.53 -39.51 -19.09
CA LEU A 340 -44.84 -39.50 -19.76
C LEU A 340 -45.76 -40.57 -19.09
N VAL A 341 -47.11 -40.41 -19.20
CA VAL A 341 -48.15 -41.49 -19.31
C VAL A 341 -48.40 -42.33 -18.03
N ASP A 342 -49.61 -42.55 -17.49
CA ASP A 342 -51.03 -42.47 -17.89
C ASP A 342 -51.87 -41.92 -16.72
#